data_AF-A0A5C4RJ36-F1
#
_entry.id   AF-A0A5C4RJ36-F1
#
_cell.length_a   1.000
_cell.length_b   1.000
_cell.length_c   1.000
_cell.angle_alpha   90.00
_cell.angle_beta   90.00
_cell.angle_gamma   90.00
#
_symmetry.space_group_name_H-M   'P 1'
#
loop_
_entity.id
_entity.type
_entity.pdbx_description
1 polymer ?
#
loop_
_entity_poly.entity_id
_entity_poly.type
_entity_poly.pdbx_seq_one_letter_code
_entity_poly.pdbx_strand_id
1 'polypeptide(L)' 'MSEETNKYIGKPCPQGHTLRYMANGNCVECQIAGQKKAKSHPQKRKRESKNKVNPDDFTHRVFILGNPERVSKL' A
#
# COMPACT_ATOMS: atom_id res chain seq x y z
N MET A 1 15.01 -2.93 -41.86
CA MET A 1 14.86 -3.44 -40.47
C MET A 1 15.54 -2.46 -39.54
N SER A 2 14.90 -1.29 -39.33
CA SER A 2 15.38 -0.29 -38.39
C SER A 2 14.91 -0.71 -36.99
N GLU A 3 15.78 -1.41 -36.26
CA GLU A 3 15.59 -1.65 -34.84
C GLU A 3 15.73 -0.32 -34.11
N GLU A 4 14.62 0.40 -34.01
CA GLU A 4 14.51 1.56 -33.14
C GLU A 4 14.76 1.09 -31.71
N THR A 5 15.98 1.35 -31.25
CA THR A 5 16.39 1.19 -29.87
C THR A 5 15.68 2.26 -29.05
N ASN A 6 14.42 2.00 -28.70
CA ASN A 6 13.68 2.66 -27.62
C ASN A 6 14.30 2.31 -26.25
N LYS A 7 15.62 2.45 -26.13
CA LYS A 7 16.40 2.16 -24.92
C LYS A 7 16.58 3.46 -24.15
N TYR A 8 15.69 3.64 -23.16
CA TYR A 8 15.77 4.50 -21.98
C TYR A 8 16.83 5.63 -21.98
N ILE A 9 16.36 6.88 -22.04
CA ILE A 9 17.15 8.14 -22.12
C ILE A 9 17.71 8.58 -20.74
N GLY A 10 17.46 7.84 -19.66
CA GLY A 10 17.82 8.24 -18.29
C GLY A 10 19.15 7.67 -17.77
N LYS A 11 19.56 8.14 -16.58
CA LYS A 11 20.72 7.56 -15.86
C LYS A 11 20.49 6.06 -15.60
N PRO A 12 21.47 5.18 -15.85
CA PRO A 12 21.33 3.76 -15.51
C PRO A 12 21.05 3.58 -14.02
N CYS A 13 20.42 2.46 -13.66
CA CYS A 13 20.32 2.07 -12.24
C CYS A 13 21.74 2.02 -11.63
N PRO A 14 21.94 2.21 -10.31
CA PRO A 14 23.25 2.03 -9.67
C PRO A 14 23.90 0.67 -9.94
N GLN A 15 23.10 -0.33 -10.33
CA GLN A 15 23.54 -1.68 -10.71
C GLN A 15 23.73 -1.86 -12.23
N GLY A 16 23.58 -0.81 -13.04
CA GLY A 16 23.76 -0.85 -14.49
C GLY A 16 22.51 -1.18 -15.31
N HIS A 17 21.37 -1.44 -14.68
CA HIS A 17 20.13 -1.78 -15.40
C HIS A 17 19.56 -0.59 -16.20
N THR A 18 19.14 -0.87 -17.43
CA THR A 18 18.64 0.12 -18.40
C THR A 18 17.12 0.13 -18.52
N LEU A 19 16.46 -1.01 -18.25
CA LEU A 19 15.00 -1.12 -18.32
C LEU A 19 14.36 -0.65 -17.01
N ARG A 20 13.49 0.36 -17.10
CA ARG A 20 12.76 0.92 -15.95
C ARG A 20 11.26 1.04 -16.19
N TYR A 21 10.49 0.84 -15.14
CA TYR A 21 9.06 1.13 -15.13
C TYR A 21 8.83 2.64 -15.05
N MET A 22 7.98 3.20 -15.92
CA MET A 22 7.64 4.63 -15.90
C MET A 22 6.91 5.03 -14.61
N ALA A 23 5.99 4.20 -14.13
CA ALA A 23 5.13 4.53 -12.98
C ALA A 23 5.92 4.73 -11.67
N ASN A 24 6.94 3.89 -11.43
CA ASN A 24 7.64 3.86 -10.14
C ASN A 24 9.10 4.30 -10.25
N GLY A 25 9.63 4.53 -11.47
CA GLY A 25 11.04 4.83 -11.70
C GLY A 25 12.02 3.69 -11.37
N ASN A 26 11.51 2.57 -10.86
CA ASN A 26 12.28 1.38 -10.49
C ASN A 26 12.72 0.60 -11.73
N CYS A 27 13.93 0.05 -11.64
CA CYS A 27 14.42 -0.85 -12.66
C CYS A 27 13.70 -2.21 -12.56
N VAL A 28 13.49 -2.87 -13.70
CA VAL A 28 12.74 -4.15 -13.76
C VAL A 28 13.41 -5.22 -12.91
N GLU A 29 14.72 -5.35 -13.02
CA GLU A 29 15.53 -6.33 -12.30
C GLU A 29 15.51 -6.09 -10.77
N CYS A 30 15.57 -4.81 -10.37
CA CYS A 30 15.49 -4.36 -8.98
C CYS A 30 14.14 -4.76 -8.36
N GLN A 31 13.06 -4.56 -9.12
CA GLN A 31 11.71 -4.90 -8.71
C GLN A 31 11.58 -6.41 -8.50
N ILE A 32 12.10 -7.21 -9.44
CA ILE A 32 12.09 -8.68 -9.36
C ILE A 32 12.91 -9.16 -8.15
N ALA A 33 14.11 -8.62 -7.94
CA ALA A 33 14.96 -8.95 -6.81
C ALA A 33 14.29 -8.60 -5.47
N GLY A 34 13.66 -7.42 -5.37
CA GLY A 34 12.90 -6.99 -4.20
C GLY A 34 11.72 -7.92 -3.90
N GLN A 35 10.97 -8.33 -4.93
CA GLN A 35 9.85 -9.27 -4.77
C GLN A 35 10.32 -10.65 -4.29
N LYS A 36 11.45 -11.16 -4.81
CA LYS A 36 12.03 -12.43 -4.34
C LYS A 36 12.36 -12.38 -2.85
N LYS A 37 12.96 -11.26 -2.38
CA LYS A 37 13.26 -11.03 -0.94
C LYS A 37 11.99 -10.88 -0.09
N ALA A 38 10.96 -10.24 -0.62
CA ALA A 38 9.68 -10.12 0.08
C ALA A 38 8.96 -11.46 0.24
N LYS A 39 9.09 -12.38 -0.73
CA LYS A 39 8.54 -13.74 -0.64
C LYS A 39 9.29 -14.61 0.36
N SER A 40 10.61 -14.42 0.52
CA SER A 40 11.40 -15.19 1.48
C SER A 40 11.20 -14.73 2.92
N HIS A 41 10.78 -13.48 3.15
CA HIS A 41 10.40 -13.03 4.47
C HIS A 41 9.00 -13.54 4.83
N PRO A 42 8.82 -14.23 5.97
CA PRO A 42 7.48 -14.61 6.41
C PRO A 42 6.64 -13.35 6.54
N GLN A 43 5.47 -13.32 5.89
CA GLN A 43 4.53 -12.22 6.08
C GLN A 43 4.26 -12.08 7.57
N LYS A 44 4.62 -10.93 8.14
CA LYS A 44 4.22 -10.61 9.50
C LYS A 44 2.70 -10.72 9.53
N ARG A 45 2.18 -11.61 10.39
CA ARG A 45 0.74 -11.79 10.57
C ARG A 45 0.13 -10.40 10.75
N LYS A 46 -0.89 -10.06 9.95
CA LYS A 46 -1.67 -8.83 10.18
C LYS A 46 -2.00 -8.81 11.66
N ARG A 47 -1.55 -7.78 12.37
CA ARG A 47 -1.86 -7.61 13.79
C ARG A 47 -3.36 -7.42 13.85
N GLU A 48 -4.08 -8.45 14.29
CA GLU A 48 -5.50 -8.29 14.56
C GLU A 48 -5.65 -7.20 15.61
N SER A 49 -6.43 -6.16 15.30
CA SER A 49 -6.80 -5.18 16.29
C SER A 49 -7.55 -5.93 17.39
N LYS A 50 -7.06 -5.82 18.63
CA LYS A 50 -7.76 -6.39 19.79
C LYS A 50 -9.16 -5.80 19.97
N ASN A 51 -9.40 -4.62 19.38
CA ASN A 51 -10.67 -3.92 19.37
C ASN A 51 -11.39 -4.17 18.04
N LYS A 52 -11.81 -5.41 17.77
CA LYS A 52 -12.88 -5.65 16.80
C LYS A 52 -14.19 -5.36 17.55
N VAL A 53 -14.65 -4.12 17.50
CA VAL A 53 -15.95 -3.74 18.06
C VAL A 53 -17.01 -4.17 17.07
N ASN A 54 -17.98 -4.96 17.50
CA ASN A 54 -19.11 -5.34 16.66
C ASN A 54 -19.95 -4.08 16.38
N PRO A 55 -20.30 -3.78 15.12
CA PRO A 55 -21.07 -2.59 14.78
C PRO A 55 -22.48 -2.60 15.38
N ASP A 56 -23.02 -3.79 15.67
CA ASP A 56 -24.36 -3.98 16.24
C ASP A 56 -24.38 -4.07 17.78
N ASP A 57 -23.21 -4.04 18.42
CA ASP A 57 -23.11 -4.13 19.88
C ASP A 57 -23.25 -2.76 20.52
N PHE A 58 -24.44 -2.18 20.60
CA PHE A 58 -24.67 -0.87 21.25
C PHE A 58 -24.45 -0.86 22.77
N THR A 59 -23.99 -1.96 23.37
CA THR A 59 -23.67 -2.02 24.80
C THR A 59 -22.32 -1.39 25.15
N HIS A 60 -21.48 -1.09 24.15
CA HIS A 60 -20.26 -0.32 24.37
C HIS A 60 -20.57 1.18 24.59
N ARG A 61 -19.69 1.86 25.34
CA ARG A 61 -19.80 3.31 25.53
C ARG A 61 -19.65 4.01 24.19
N VAL A 62 -20.74 4.59 23.69
CA VAL A 62 -20.74 5.43 22.49
C VAL A 62 -20.45 6.88 22.86
N PHE A 63 -19.59 7.53 22.09
CA PHE A 63 -19.34 8.97 22.21
C PHE A 63 -20.37 9.71 21.36
N ILE A 64 -21.37 10.34 21.98
CA ILE A 64 -22.37 11.12 21.27
C ILE A 64 -21.76 12.49 20.95
N LEU A 65 -21.59 12.79 19.66
CA LEU A 65 -21.20 14.11 19.19
C LEU A 65 -22.42 15.03 19.16
N GLY A 66 -22.40 16.07 20.01
CA GLY A 66 -23.48 17.04 20.13
C GLY A 66 -24.31 16.85 21.40
N ASN A 67 -25.08 17.89 21.79
CA ASN A 67 -25.94 17.80 22.96
C ASN A 67 -27.23 17.02 22.59
N PRO A 68 -27.46 15.82 23.16
CA PRO A 68 -28.63 15.01 22.83
C PRO A 68 -29.95 15.67 23.22
N GLU A 69 -29.95 16.60 24.19
CA GLU A 69 -31.14 17.33 24.61
C GLU A 69 -31.60 18.38 23.57
N ARG A 70 -30.77 18.66 22.55
CA ARG A 70 -31.10 19.59 21.45
C ARG A 70 -31.79 18.93 20.27
N VAL A 71 -32.04 17.61 20.32
CA VAL A 71 -32.80 16.92 19.27
C VAL A 71 -34.27 17.00 19.61
N SER A 72 -35.03 17.83 18.89
CA SER A 72 -36.48 17.93 19.03
C SER A 72 -37.13 16.58 18.72
N LYS A 73 -37.93 16.06 19.67
CA LYS A 73 -38.78 14.88 19.46
C LYS A 73 -39.72 15.16 18.27
N LEU A 74 -39.60 14.35 17.22
CA LEU A 74 -40.62 14.22 16.16
C LEU A 74 -41.78 13.36 16.67
#